data_AF-A0A1H9R7N4-F1
#
_entry.id   AF-A0A1H9R7N4-F1
#
_cell.length_a   1.000
_cell.length_b   1.000
_cell.length_c   1.000
_cell.angle_alpha   90.00
_cell.angle_beta   90.00
_cell.angle_gamma   90.00
#
_symmetry.space_group_name_H-M   'P 1'
#
loop_
_entity.id
_entity.type
_entity.pdbx_description
1 polymer ?
#
loop_
_entity_poly.entity_id
_entity_poly.type
_entity_poly.pdbx_seq_one_letter_code
_entity_poly.pdbx_strand_id
1 'polypeptide(L)'
;MTDDPPRSDSDPDLESPPSVAAGRSPDAETAGEPDRSGHGPDERADRDRDGREDEESSSFGLSLVGYVLRLTVATLVVGARLLSTGGRIGLRYLTDTPSRRRASRWLLLEGDRRAIVGGFVAGVFAIALVLGVSDVIGVRESRFVTTMFSTMIAGLFSFIPIVVAVNQLIISRLFGTPDRLTERIDGVQEFRSRVEAQTEGDGVSPTGPAPFLARLAGTLGSRADELATECGDADEPVDGGRERSRVADDRPDGTPISALESICRFAARTREHTRDLSAQLTGGTESVFAVVLPTIDHDYAGAANEARRLERRFDEELSERATSLLSEIQDLFVTADATRQYFTTIYLQRELSRLSRLITYSGTGAILLSSLVIMIYASGYPPVAFEGWLLVLVSLALAVAFSPLAVLFAYVVRISAVLMRTSAPGAFTPPGEFHESHDAEATRGVGSDETTRADDRAQSVEDAP
;
A
#
# COMPACT_ATOMS: atom_id res chain seq x y z
N MET A 1 -32.22 59.57 9.94
CA MET A 1 -30.77 59.36 9.77
C MET A 1 -30.59 58.98 8.30
N THR A 2 -30.90 59.85 7.34
CA THR A 2 -30.24 61.13 6.94
C THR A 2 -28.76 60.84 6.65
N ASP A 3 -28.41 60.51 5.40
CA ASP A 3 -28.13 61.39 4.26
C ASP A 3 -26.78 62.10 4.39
N ASP A 4 -25.86 61.73 3.50
CA ASP A 4 -24.78 62.57 2.94
C ASP A 4 -25.43 63.44 1.82
N PRO A 5 -24.88 64.56 1.26
CA PRO A 5 -23.47 65.02 1.13
C PRO A 5 -23.37 66.60 1.21
N PRO A 6 -22.50 67.39 0.50
CA PRO A 6 -21.24 67.17 -0.27
C PRO A 6 -20.08 68.22 -0.04
N ARG A 7 -18.90 67.95 -0.67
CA ARG A 7 -17.92 68.83 -1.42
C ARG A 7 -17.53 70.22 -0.84
N SER A 8 -16.31 70.80 -0.95
CA SER A 8 -15.22 70.82 -1.95
C SER A 8 -14.02 71.65 -1.42
N ASP A 9 -12.84 71.45 -2.04
CA ASP A 9 -11.68 72.39 -2.20
C ASP A 9 -10.97 72.89 -0.91
N SER A 10 -9.63 72.98 -0.79
CA SER A 10 -8.56 73.21 -1.76
C SER A 10 -7.20 72.79 -1.17
N ASP A 11 -6.32 72.30 -2.04
CA ASP A 11 -4.85 72.19 -1.93
C ASP A 11 -4.16 73.57 -1.75
N PRO A 12 -2.82 73.75 -1.65
CA PRO A 12 -1.70 72.76 -1.68
C PRO A 12 -0.53 73.11 -0.70
N ASP A 13 0.65 72.52 -0.98
CA ASP A 13 2.03 73.01 -0.70
C ASP A 13 2.70 72.50 0.60
N LEU A 14 3.85 71.79 0.63
CA LEU A 14 4.97 71.66 -0.32
C LEU A 14 5.78 70.35 -0.13
N GLU A 15 6.13 69.75 -1.27
CA GLU A 15 7.22 68.82 -1.57
C GLU A 15 8.62 69.32 -1.10
N SER A 16 9.44 68.51 -0.43
CA SER A 16 10.56 67.70 -0.99
C SER A 16 11.87 68.52 -1.27
N PRO A 17 12.99 67.94 -1.77
CA PRO A 17 14.11 67.36 -1.01
C PRO A 17 15.50 67.95 -1.46
N PRO A 18 16.56 67.18 -1.82
CA PRO A 18 17.54 66.42 -1.04
C PRO A 18 19.01 66.91 -1.19
N SER A 19 19.94 66.11 -0.63
CA SER A 19 21.41 66.09 -0.72
C SER A 19 22.08 66.50 -2.04
N VAL A 20 23.35 66.98 -1.98
CA VAL A 20 24.54 66.48 -2.74
C VAL A 20 25.82 67.31 -2.45
N ALA A 21 26.91 66.58 -2.19
CA ALA A 21 28.35 66.74 -2.53
C ALA A 21 29.25 67.99 -2.24
N ALA A 22 30.45 67.64 -1.73
CA ALA A 22 31.81 67.99 -2.18
C ALA A 22 32.45 69.37 -1.95
N GLY A 23 33.75 69.32 -1.58
CA GLY A 23 34.75 70.42 -1.72
C GLY A 23 35.64 70.58 -0.48
N ARG A 24 36.82 69.92 -0.41
CA ARG A 24 38.18 70.47 -0.59
C ARG A 24 38.61 71.65 0.33
N SER A 25 39.67 71.38 1.09
CA SER A 25 40.67 72.26 1.76
C SER A 25 41.31 73.31 0.80
N PRO A 26 42.24 74.22 1.19
CA PRO A 26 43.15 74.25 2.36
C PRO A 26 43.50 75.66 2.92
N ASP A 27 44.61 75.71 3.69
CA ASP A 27 45.43 76.89 4.07
C ASP A 27 44.96 77.70 5.30
N ALA A 28 45.80 78.24 6.17
CA ALA A 28 47.24 78.11 6.46
C ALA A 28 47.49 78.92 7.76
N GLU A 29 48.68 78.75 8.35
CA GLU A 29 49.40 79.80 9.11
C GLU A 29 48.83 80.19 10.50
N THR A 30 49.60 80.39 11.59
CA THR A 30 51.05 80.53 11.80
C THR A 30 51.35 80.46 13.30
N ALA A 31 52.59 80.08 13.62
CA ALA A 31 53.46 80.64 14.67
C ALA A 31 53.06 80.50 16.16
N GLY A 32 53.96 80.16 17.08
CA GLY A 32 55.41 80.05 16.97
C GLY A 32 56.05 79.36 18.18
N GLU A 33 57.15 78.67 17.88
CA GLU A 33 58.53 78.92 18.36
C GLU A 33 58.81 79.13 19.87
N PRO A 34 60.06 78.96 20.34
CA PRO A 34 60.64 77.70 20.80
C PRO A 34 61.39 77.92 22.14
N ASP A 35 62.14 76.93 22.65
CA ASP A 35 63.61 76.94 22.59
C ASP A 35 64.20 75.77 23.42
N ARG A 36 65.16 75.09 22.79
CA ARG A 36 66.46 74.55 23.27
C ARG A 36 66.55 73.96 24.68
N SER A 37 67.35 72.93 24.98
CA SER A 37 68.37 72.08 24.33
C SER A 37 68.87 71.21 25.51
N GLY A 38 69.25 69.94 25.45
CA GLY A 38 70.09 69.23 24.50
C GLY A 38 71.04 68.32 25.30
N HIS A 39 71.43 67.18 24.71
CA HIS A 39 72.61 66.33 25.03
C HIS A 39 72.64 65.60 26.39
N GLY A 40 72.99 64.32 26.52
CA GLY A 40 73.66 63.35 25.63
C GLY A 40 73.57 61.92 26.24
N PRO A 41 74.28 60.91 25.67
CA PRO A 41 73.85 59.51 25.65
C PRO A 41 74.67 58.54 26.54
N ASP A 42 74.35 57.25 26.38
CA ASP A 42 75.05 56.01 26.80
C ASP A 42 74.58 55.35 28.11
N GLU A 43 74.04 54.13 28.01
CA GLU A 43 74.74 52.88 28.39
C GLU A 43 73.83 51.64 28.26
N ARG A 44 74.43 50.56 27.75
CA ARG A 44 73.85 49.21 27.64
C ARG A 44 73.89 48.52 29.01
N ALA A 45 72.85 47.77 29.37
CA ALA A 45 72.99 46.58 30.23
C ALA A 45 71.78 45.65 30.11
N ASP A 46 72.09 44.39 29.83
CA ASP A 46 71.20 43.22 29.82
C ASP A 46 70.32 43.09 31.06
N ARG A 47 69.07 42.67 30.85
CA ARG A 47 68.33 41.82 31.78
C ARG A 47 67.47 40.81 31.03
N ASP A 48 67.99 39.59 30.95
CA ASP A 48 67.20 38.37 30.89
C ASP A 48 66.23 38.31 32.08
N ARG A 49 64.92 38.17 31.80
CA ARG A 49 64.03 37.19 32.45
C ARG A 49 62.60 37.25 31.90
N ASP A 50 62.23 36.12 31.32
CA ASP A 50 60.97 35.38 31.45
C ASP A 50 59.74 35.76 30.61
N GLY A 51 59.12 34.72 30.06
CA GLY A 51 57.99 34.79 29.13
C GLY A 51 57.97 33.63 28.12
N ARG A 52 58.24 32.40 28.57
CA ARG A 52 57.88 31.19 27.80
C ARG A 52 56.56 30.66 28.36
N GLU A 53 55.47 30.95 27.69
CA GLU A 53 54.20 30.23 27.75
C GLU A 53 53.42 30.71 26.53
N ASP A 54 53.43 29.94 25.43
CA ASP A 54 52.44 29.96 24.33
C ASP A 54 52.92 29.04 23.19
N GLU A 55 53.01 27.73 23.41
CA GLU A 55 53.27 26.77 22.30
C GLU A 55 52.65 25.38 22.49
N GLU A 56 51.59 25.26 23.31
CA GLU A 56 50.89 23.97 23.53
C GLU A 56 49.43 23.91 23.03
N SER A 57 48.85 25.02 22.57
CA SER A 57 47.43 25.08 22.18
C SER A 57 47.14 24.72 20.71
N SER A 58 48.17 24.60 19.86
CA SER A 58 48.01 24.43 18.40
C SER A 58 48.04 22.96 17.92
N SER A 59 48.52 22.00 18.71
CA SER A 59 48.57 20.58 18.30
C SER A 59 47.29 19.79 18.60
N PHE A 60 46.53 20.17 19.63
CA PHE A 60 45.28 19.49 20.01
C PHE A 60 44.13 19.79 19.03
N GLY A 61 44.03 21.02 18.53
CA GLY A 61 42.98 21.44 17.60
C GLY A 61 43.05 20.74 16.24
N LEU A 62 44.25 20.52 15.70
CA LEU A 62 44.46 19.82 14.42
C LEU A 62 44.12 18.31 14.51
N SER A 63 44.38 17.67 15.66
CA SER A 63 44.04 16.26 15.89
C SER A 63 42.52 16.06 16.03
N LEU A 64 41.82 17.00 16.67
CA LEU A 64 40.37 16.96 16.85
C LEU A 64 39.64 17.18 15.51
N VAL A 65 40.11 18.15 14.71
CA VAL A 65 39.57 18.41 13.36
C VAL A 65 39.80 17.20 12.45
N GLY A 66 40.99 16.59 12.50
CA GLY A 66 41.28 15.36 11.77
C GLY A 66 40.40 14.18 12.20
N TYR A 67 40.14 14.02 13.49
CA TYR A 67 39.29 12.96 14.02
C TYR A 67 37.82 13.16 13.67
N VAL A 68 37.30 14.39 13.78
CA VAL A 68 35.92 14.75 13.41
C VAL A 68 35.71 14.57 11.90
N LEU A 69 36.66 15.00 11.06
CA LEU A 69 36.60 14.81 9.61
C LEU A 69 36.62 13.31 9.22
N ARG A 70 37.44 12.51 9.91
CA ARG A 70 37.49 11.06 9.66
C ARG A 70 36.22 10.37 10.13
N LEU A 71 35.63 10.84 11.23
CA LEU A 71 34.36 10.34 11.74
C LEU A 71 33.21 10.67 10.79
N THR A 72 33.12 11.92 10.29
CA THR A 72 32.07 12.34 9.34
C THR A 72 32.19 11.62 8.01
N VAL A 73 33.40 11.46 7.48
CA VAL A 73 33.63 10.66 6.26
C VAL A 73 33.27 9.19 6.50
N ALA A 74 33.59 8.63 7.67
CA ALA A 74 33.21 7.26 8.00
C ALA A 74 31.70 7.08 8.13
N THR A 75 30.97 8.00 8.78
CA THR A 75 29.49 7.94 8.84
C THR A 75 28.85 8.16 7.47
N LEU A 76 29.41 9.02 6.63
CA LEU A 76 28.92 9.25 5.27
C LEU A 76 29.16 8.03 4.37
N VAL A 77 30.31 7.36 4.51
CA VAL A 77 30.61 6.10 3.80
C VAL A 77 29.74 4.94 4.32
N VAL A 78 29.48 4.85 5.62
CA VAL A 78 28.59 3.84 6.21
C VAL A 78 27.14 4.09 5.81
N GLY A 79 26.69 5.35 5.80
CA GLY A 79 25.37 5.77 5.32
C GLY A 79 25.17 5.50 3.84
N ALA A 80 26.17 5.83 2.99
CA ALA A 80 26.16 5.51 1.57
C ALA A 80 26.23 4.00 1.30
N ARG A 81 26.94 3.23 2.14
CA ARG A 81 26.96 1.77 2.07
C ARG A 81 25.64 1.15 2.54
N LEU A 82 24.97 1.68 3.55
CA LEU A 82 23.64 1.24 3.99
C LEU A 82 22.56 1.59 2.95
N LEU A 83 22.60 2.79 2.36
CA LEU A 83 21.71 3.20 1.27
C LEU A 83 21.96 2.39 -0.01
N SER A 84 23.21 2.13 -0.37
CA SER A 84 23.51 1.29 -1.55
C SER A 84 23.26 -0.20 -1.29
N THR A 85 23.38 -0.69 -0.06
CA THR A 85 23.08 -2.09 0.28
C THR A 85 21.57 -2.29 0.42
N GLY A 86 20.84 -1.37 1.06
CA GLY A 86 19.38 -1.35 1.10
C GLY A 86 18.76 -1.11 -0.28
N GLY A 87 19.37 -0.24 -1.08
CA GLY A 87 19.00 0.01 -2.48
C GLY A 87 19.30 -1.19 -3.38
N ARG A 88 20.44 -1.88 -3.22
CA ARG A 88 20.75 -3.10 -3.99
C ARG A 88 19.94 -4.32 -3.55
N ILE A 89 19.59 -4.44 -2.27
CA ILE A 89 18.68 -5.48 -1.78
C ILE A 89 17.27 -5.19 -2.27
N GLY A 90 16.78 -3.95 -2.17
CA GLY A 90 15.49 -3.53 -2.72
C GLY A 90 15.41 -3.70 -4.23
N LEU A 91 16.46 -3.30 -4.97
CA LEU A 91 16.53 -3.42 -6.42
C LEU A 91 16.70 -4.89 -6.87
N ARG A 92 17.41 -5.74 -6.13
CA ARG A 92 17.46 -7.20 -6.37
C ARG A 92 16.13 -7.88 -6.05
N TYR A 93 15.44 -7.45 -5.01
CA TYR A 93 14.10 -7.96 -4.66
C TYR A 93 13.02 -7.50 -5.66
N LEU A 94 13.22 -6.34 -6.29
CA LEU A 94 12.38 -5.78 -7.35
C LEU A 94 12.68 -6.37 -8.75
N THR A 95 13.84 -7.00 -8.95
CA THR A 95 14.25 -7.57 -10.24
C THR A 95 13.96 -9.07 -10.39
N ASP A 96 13.64 -9.79 -9.32
CA ASP A 96 13.15 -11.17 -9.40
C ASP A 96 11.62 -11.21 -9.63
N THR A 97 11.17 -11.87 -10.69
CA THR A 97 9.75 -12.05 -11.03
C THR A 97 8.92 -12.78 -9.96
N PRO A 98 9.40 -13.87 -9.30
CA PRO A 98 8.62 -14.53 -8.25
C PRO A 98 8.58 -13.75 -6.94
N SER A 99 9.65 -13.05 -6.56
CA SER A 99 9.67 -12.20 -5.36
C SER A 99 8.82 -10.96 -5.54
N ARG A 100 8.73 -10.39 -6.75
CA ARG A 100 7.85 -9.25 -7.04
C ARG A 100 6.37 -9.62 -6.92
N ARG A 101 5.95 -10.78 -7.41
CA ARG A 101 4.57 -11.28 -7.21
C ARG A 101 4.26 -11.49 -5.72
N ARG A 102 5.20 -12.07 -4.97
CA ARG A 102 5.06 -12.28 -3.51
C ARG A 102 5.08 -10.98 -2.71
N ALA A 103 6.00 -10.07 -3.01
CA ALA A 103 6.11 -8.75 -2.37
C ALA A 103 4.93 -7.85 -2.73
N SER A 104 4.44 -7.92 -3.97
CA SER A 104 3.23 -7.23 -4.40
C SER A 104 2.01 -7.83 -3.70
N ARG A 105 1.86 -9.15 -3.64
CA ARG A 105 0.78 -9.79 -2.86
C ARG A 105 0.85 -9.42 -1.38
N TRP A 106 2.04 -9.40 -0.80
CA TRP A 106 2.24 -9.01 0.58
C TRP A 106 1.91 -7.53 0.81
N LEU A 107 2.43 -6.61 -0.02
CA LEU A 107 2.16 -5.19 0.11
C LEU A 107 0.69 -4.84 -0.14
N LEU A 108 0.06 -5.50 -1.12
CA LEU A 108 -1.31 -5.21 -1.55
C LEU A 108 -2.36 -5.87 -0.64
N LEU A 109 -2.08 -7.06 -0.09
CA LEU A 109 -3.10 -7.90 0.54
C LEU A 109 -2.72 -8.34 1.96
N GLU A 110 -1.61 -9.05 2.14
CA GLU A 110 -1.33 -9.79 3.39
C GLU A 110 -0.60 -8.96 4.47
N GLY A 111 0.09 -7.90 4.09
CA GLY A 111 1.00 -7.15 4.96
C GLY A 111 0.28 -6.41 6.09
N ASP A 112 0.89 -6.43 7.29
CA ASP A 112 0.44 -5.59 8.38
C ASP A 112 0.63 -4.12 7.98
N ARG A 113 -0.47 -3.38 7.91
CA ARG A 113 -0.51 -1.93 7.65
C ARG A 113 0.46 -1.14 8.53
N ARG A 114 0.71 -1.60 9.76
CA ARG A 114 1.64 -0.95 10.67
C ARG A 114 3.09 -1.10 10.20
N ALA A 115 3.43 -2.22 9.56
CA ALA A 115 4.75 -2.43 8.98
C ALA A 115 4.96 -1.55 7.74
N ILE A 116 3.95 -1.39 6.89
CA ILE A 116 4.03 -0.49 5.71
C ILE A 116 4.18 0.96 6.15
N VAL A 117 3.31 1.43 7.06
CA VAL A 117 3.39 2.78 7.62
C VAL A 117 4.71 3.00 8.35
N GLY A 118 5.11 2.04 9.21
CA GLY A 118 6.37 2.09 9.94
C GLY A 118 7.58 2.11 9.01
N GLY A 119 7.58 1.31 7.94
CA GLY A 119 8.63 1.30 6.92
C GLY A 119 8.71 2.62 6.15
N PHE A 120 7.57 3.21 5.77
CA PHE A 120 7.53 4.53 5.13
C PHE A 120 8.08 5.61 6.06
N VAL A 121 7.59 5.68 7.30
CA VAL A 121 8.02 6.66 8.31
C VAL A 121 9.51 6.49 8.63
N ALA A 122 9.98 5.25 8.82
CA ALA A 122 11.40 4.95 9.04
C ALA A 122 12.26 5.31 7.82
N GLY A 123 11.74 5.12 6.60
CA GLY A 123 12.39 5.55 5.37
C GLY A 123 12.56 7.06 5.31
N VAL A 124 11.50 7.82 5.60
CA VAL A 124 11.57 9.29 5.69
C VAL A 124 12.55 9.73 6.78
N PHE A 125 12.52 9.07 7.96
CA PHE A 125 13.46 9.35 9.04
C PHE A 125 14.92 9.13 8.61
N ALA A 126 15.22 7.98 7.99
CA ALA A 126 16.56 7.66 7.54
C ALA A 126 17.04 8.63 6.44
N ILE A 127 16.18 8.99 5.50
CA ILE A 127 16.49 9.98 4.46
C ILE A 127 16.77 11.35 5.10
N ALA A 128 15.91 11.78 6.02
CA ALA A 128 16.09 13.04 6.75
C ALA A 128 17.41 13.06 7.54
N LEU A 129 17.73 11.95 8.21
CA LEU A 129 18.97 11.81 8.97
C LEU A 129 20.19 11.89 8.06
N VAL A 130 20.20 11.18 6.93
CA VAL A 130 21.30 11.21 5.96
C VAL A 130 21.47 12.61 5.38
N LEU A 131 20.38 13.25 4.97
CA LEU A 131 20.41 14.60 4.42
C LEU A 131 20.91 15.63 5.43
N GLY A 132 20.54 15.49 6.71
CA GLY A 132 21.03 16.36 7.77
C GLY A 132 22.48 16.10 8.18
N VAL A 133 22.97 14.86 8.14
CA VAL A 133 24.42 14.58 8.31
C VAL A 133 25.24 15.16 7.17
N SER A 134 24.70 15.18 5.95
CA SER A 134 25.36 15.80 4.79
C SER A 134 25.29 17.33 4.73
N ASP A 135 24.74 17.98 5.76
CA ASP A 135 24.52 19.44 5.85
C ASP A 135 23.64 20.02 4.72
N VAL A 136 22.86 19.17 4.04
CA VAL A 136 21.90 19.58 3.01
C VAL A 136 20.62 20.12 3.65
N ILE A 137 20.20 19.52 4.76
CA ILE A 137 19.16 20.07 5.64
C ILE A 137 19.92 20.94 6.64
N GLY A 138 19.88 22.26 6.44
CA GLY A 138 20.50 23.22 7.35
C GLY A 138 19.80 23.26 8.71
N VAL A 139 20.02 22.25 9.55
CA VAL A 139 19.44 22.16 10.91
C VAL A 139 19.93 23.31 11.79
N ARG A 140 21.09 23.89 11.47
CA ARG A 140 21.63 25.09 12.11
C ARG A 140 20.87 26.37 11.74
N GLU A 141 20.20 26.38 10.58
CA GLU A 141 19.46 27.53 10.09
C GLU A 141 18.03 27.49 10.63
N SER A 142 17.81 28.14 11.77
CA SER A 142 16.50 28.16 12.44
C SER A 142 15.38 28.66 11.54
N ARG A 143 15.66 29.60 10.62
CA ARG A 143 14.67 30.10 9.66
C ARG A 143 14.22 29.00 8.70
N PHE A 144 15.13 28.14 8.25
CA PHE A 144 14.80 27.04 7.36
C PHE A 144 13.93 26.01 8.07
N VAL A 145 14.32 25.57 9.27
CA VAL A 145 13.57 24.59 10.07
C VAL A 145 12.16 25.10 10.38
N THR A 146 12.05 26.32 10.92
CA THR A 146 10.75 26.92 11.27
C THR A 146 9.86 27.10 10.04
N THR A 147 10.43 27.49 8.90
CA THR A 147 9.69 27.64 7.63
C THR A 147 9.19 26.29 7.12
N MET A 148 10.05 25.27 7.06
CA MET A 148 9.65 23.93 6.60
C MET A 148 8.51 23.35 7.43
N PHE A 149 8.63 23.38 8.76
CA PHE A 149 7.56 22.87 9.64
C PHE A 149 6.30 23.73 9.58
N SER A 150 6.39 25.05 9.39
CA SER A 150 5.22 25.91 9.20
C SER A 150 4.48 25.57 7.90
N THR A 151 5.20 25.39 6.80
CA THR A 151 4.64 24.94 5.52
C THR A 151 4.01 23.56 5.64
N MET A 152 4.66 22.64 6.36
CA MET A 152 4.15 21.30 6.60
C MET A 152 2.86 21.32 7.43
N ILE A 153 2.80 22.12 8.50
CA ILE A 153 1.60 22.33 9.30
C ILE A 153 0.47 22.89 8.43
N ALA A 154 0.74 23.89 7.59
CA ALA A 154 -0.25 24.44 6.67
C ALA A 154 -0.80 23.37 5.70
N GLY A 155 0.08 22.53 5.16
CA GLY A 155 -0.30 21.39 4.33
C GLY A 155 -1.16 20.36 5.07
N LEU A 156 -0.77 19.99 6.30
CA LEU A 156 -1.51 19.05 7.15
C LEU A 156 -2.91 19.59 7.53
N PHE A 157 -3.03 20.89 7.82
CA PHE A 157 -4.31 21.55 8.10
C PHE A 157 -5.27 21.54 6.91
N SER A 158 -4.76 21.53 5.68
CA SER A 158 -5.60 21.35 4.48
C SER A 158 -5.93 19.88 4.24
N PHE A 159 -4.92 19.01 4.36
CA PHE A 159 -5.03 17.59 4.03
C PHE A 159 -5.94 16.80 4.98
N ILE A 160 -5.73 16.93 6.30
CA ILE A 160 -6.44 16.11 7.30
C ILE A 160 -7.96 16.33 7.22
N PRO A 161 -8.48 17.58 7.21
CA PRO A 161 -9.92 17.80 7.12
C PRO A 161 -10.52 17.28 5.82
N ILE A 162 -9.84 17.42 4.67
CA ILE A 162 -10.34 16.90 3.40
C ILE A 162 -10.51 15.37 3.49
N VAL A 163 -9.48 14.67 3.96
CA VAL A 163 -9.54 13.20 4.04
C VAL A 163 -10.60 12.74 5.04
N VAL A 164 -10.68 13.40 6.20
CA VAL A 164 -11.71 13.10 7.21
C VAL A 164 -13.11 13.39 6.66
N ALA A 165 -13.31 14.52 5.97
CA ALA A 165 -14.60 14.91 5.40
C ALA A 165 -15.07 13.93 4.32
N VAL A 166 -14.18 13.51 3.41
CA VAL A 166 -14.51 12.50 2.39
C VAL A 166 -14.96 11.20 3.05
N ASN A 167 -14.24 10.75 4.07
CA ASN A 167 -14.62 9.54 4.79
C ASN A 167 -15.94 9.70 5.56
N GLN A 168 -16.18 10.86 6.17
CA GLN A 168 -17.43 11.18 6.86
C GLN A 168 -18.62 11.24 5.91
N LEU A 169 -18.44 11.72 4.69
CA LEU A 169 -19.51 11.73 3.69
C LEU A 169 -19.93 10.30 3.32
N ILE A 170 -18.96 9.38 3.17
CA ILE A 170 -19.24 7.97 2.90
C ILE A 170 -20.00 7.35 4.07
N ILE A 171 -19.57 7.60 5.32
CA ILE A 171 -20.24 7.07 6.51
C ILE A 171 -21.63 7.69 6.70
N SER A 172 -21.81 8.98 6.39
CA SER A 172 -23.10 9.67 6.47
C SER A 172 -24.17 8.99 5.61
N ARG A 173 -23.79 8.43 4.44
CA ARG A 173 -24.69 7.66 3.59
C ARG A 173 -25.18 6.35 4.24
N LEU A 174 -24.55 5.89 5.31
CA LEU A 174 -24.94 4.68 6.04
C LEU A 174 -25.96 4.94 7.15
N PHE A 175 -26.09 6.19 7.60
CA PHE A 175 -27.14 6.61 8.53
C PHE A 175 -28.41 6.92 7.72
N GLY A 176 -29.12 5.86 7.34
CA GLY A 176 -30.44 5.96 6.72
C GLY A 176 -31.53 6.36 7.72
N THR A 177 -32.76 6.56 7.22
CA THR A 177 -33.93 6.67 8.08
C THR A 177 -34.15 5.37 8.86
N PRO A 178 -34.86 5.40 10.01
CA PRO A 178 -35.23 4.19 10.75
C PRO A 178 -35.85 3.10 9.87
N ASP A 179 -36.73 3.47 8.93
CA ASP A 179 -37.36 2.52 8.01
C ASP A 179 -36.34 1.76 7.14
N ARG A 180 -35.35 2.47 6.58
CA ARG A 180 -34.28 1.84 5.79
C ARG A 180 -33.39 0.94 6.65
N LEU A 181 -33.22 1.27 7.93
CA LEU A 181 -32.48 0.41 8.84
C LEU A 181 -33.25 -0.89 9.12
N THR A 182 -34.55 -0.80 9.37
CA THR A 182 -35.44 -1.96 9.56
C THR A 182 -35.44 -2.86 8.32
N GLU A 183 -35.68 -2.29 7.13
CA GLU A 183 -35.67 -3.04 5.87
C GLU A 183 -34.33 -3.77 5.63
N ARG A 184 -33.20 -3.13 5.98
CA ARG A 184 -31.88 -3.77 5.89
C ARG A 184 -31.71 -4.90 6.90
N ILE A 185 -32.23 -4.74 8.12
CA ILE A 185 -32.18 -5.79 9.15
C ILE A 185 -33.02 -6.99 8.71
N ASP A 186 -34.24 -6.74 8.21
CA ASP A 186 -35.14 -7.79 7.74
C ASP A 186 -34.54 -8.53 6.55
N GLY A 187 -33.97 -7.81 5.57
CA GLY A 187 -33.28 -8.43 4.44
C GLY A 187 -32.08 -9.30 4.84
N VAL A 188 -31.34 -8.94 5.88
CA VAL A 188 -30.25 -9.77 6.42
C VAL A 188 -30.79 -11.01 7.13
N GLN A 189 -31.90 -10.88 7.88
CA GLN A 189 -32.55 -12.02 8.52
C GLN A 189 -33.12 -13.00 7.50
N GLU A 190 -33.79 -12.50 6.46
CA GLU A 190 -34.30 -13.32 5.36
C GLU A 190 -33.16 -14.02 4.62
N PHE A 191 -32.05 -13.31 4.35
CA PHE A 191 -30.86 -13.90 3.76
C PHE A 191 -30.30 -15.03 4.63
N ARG A 192 -30.17 -14.81 5.94
CA ARG A 192 -29.69 -15.85 6.88
C ARG A 192 -30.62 -17.06 6.90
N SER A 193 -31.92 -16.85 6.96
CA SER A 193 -32.92 -17.92 6.93
C SER A 193 -32.86 -18.74 5.63
N ARG A 194 -32.62 -18.08 4.49
CA ARG A 194 -32.41 -18.77 3.20
C ARG A 194 -31.17 -19.65 3.21
N VAL A 195 -30.06 -19.17 3.77
CA VAL A 195 -28.84 -19.96 3.93
C VAL A 195 -29.06 -21.14 4.89
N GLU A 196 -29.76 -20.91 6.00
CA GLU A 196 -30.12 -21.94 6.98
C GLU A 196 -30.98 -23.04 6.37
N ALA A 197 -31.90 -22.71 5.46
CA ALA A 197 -32.73 -23.69 4.76
C ALA A 197 -31.93 -24.60 3.79
N GLN A 198 -30.81 -24.10 3.26
CA GLN A 198 -29.96 -24.84 2.30
C GLN A 198 -28.80 -25.60 2.96
N THR A 199 -28.51 -25.28 4.23
CA THR A 199 -27.29 -25.70 4.91
C THR A 199 -27.60 -26.74 5.99
N GLU A 200 -26.78 -27.77 6.09
CA GLU A 200 -26.91 -28.80 7.13
C GLU A 200 -26.56 -28.25 8.53
N GLY A 201 -27.32 -28.67 9.55
CA GLY A 201 -27.02 -28.35 10.95
C GLY A 201 -28.24 -28.17 11.85
N ASP A 202 -28.04 -27.41 12.93
CA ASP A 202 -29.02 -27.11 13.98
C ASP A 202 -30.05 -26.04 13.59
N GLY A 203 -30.09 -25.64 12.33
CA GLY A 203 -31.00 -24.62 11.81
C GLY A 203 -30.64 -23.19 12.21
N VAL A 204 -29.51 -22.95 12.88
CA VAL A 204 -29.09 -21.60 13.32
C VAL A 204 -27.73 -21.27 12.73
N SER A 205 -27.66 -20.29 11.84
CA SER A 205 -26.40 -19.88 11.21
C SER A 205 -25.46 -19.19 12.20
N PRO A 206 -24.13 -19.35 12.08
CA PRO A 206 -23.19 -18.66 12.95
C PRO A 206 -23.28 -17.13 12.85
N THR A 207 -22.91 -16.42 13.91
CA THR A 207 -22.87 -14.94 13.94
C THR A 207 -21.57 -14.37 13.37
N GLY A 208 -20.48 -15.15 13.43
CA GLY A 208 -19.17 -14.78 12.90
C GLY A 208 -19.09 -15.01 11.38
N PRO A 209 -18.42 -14.12 10.61
CA PRO A 209 -18.27 -14.29 9.17
C PRO A 209 -17.49 -15.55 8.75
N ALA A 210 -16.43 -15.90 9.48
CA ALA A 210 -15.59 -17.07 9.12
C ALA A 210 -16.35 -18.39 9.34
N PRO A 211 -16.96 -18.62 10.52
CA PRO A 211 -17.79 -19.80 10.73
C PRO A 211 -19.00 -19.87 9.79
N PHE A 212 -19.59 -18.73 9.43
CA PHE A 212 -20.71 -18.68 8.48
C PHE A 212 -20.28 -19.16 7.08
N LEU A 213 -19.17 -18.65 6.54
CA LEU A 213 -18.65 -19.11 5.24
C LEU A 213 -18.10 -20.53 5.29
N ALA A 214 -17.49 -20.95 6.40
CA ALA A 214 -17.02 -22.33 6.54
C ALA A 214 -18.20 -23.31 6.49
N ARG A 215 -19.34 -22.95 7.08
CA ARG A 215 -20.55 -23.76 7.01
C ARG A 215 -21.09 -23.83 5.57
N LEU A 216 -21.16 -22.70 4.88
CA LEU A 216 -21.59 -22.66 3.48
C LEU A 216 -20.66 -23.45 2.55
N ALA A 217 -19.34 -23.32 2.73
CA ALA A 217 -18.34 -24.09 2.00
C ALA A 217 -18.44 -25.59 2.31
N GLY A 218 -18.75 -25.95 3.56
CA GLY A 218 -19.04 -27.32 3.96
C GLY A 218 -20.21 -27.92 3.20
N THR A 219 -21.36 -27.22 3.17
CA THR A 219 -22.54 -27.67 2.39
C THR A 219 -22.21 -27.82 0.91
N LEU A 220 -21.53 -26.84 0.32
CA LEU A 220 -21.12 -26.88 -1.09
C LEU A 220 -20.20 -28.06 -1.37
N GLY A 221 -19.28 -28.37 -0.45
CA GLY A 221 -18.42 -29.55 -0.50
C GLY A 221 -19.20 -30.86 -0.42
N SER A 222 -20.15 -30.97 0.52
CA SER A 222 -21.03 -32.15 0.64
C SER A 222 -21.82 -32.41 -0.64
N ARG A 223 -22.42 -31.37 -1.24
CA ARG A 223 -23.17 -31.52 -2.49
C ARG A 223 -22.27 -31.89 -3.66
N ALA A 224 -21.05 -31.36 -3.70
CA ALA A 224 -20.05 -31.76 -4.69
C ALA A 224 -19.58 -33.21 -4.51
N ASP A 225 -19.45 -33.69 -3.27
CA ASP A 225 -19.15 -35.10 -2.96
C ASP A 225 -20.29 -36.04 -3.40
N GLU A 226 -21.55 -35.67 -3.13
CA GLU A 226 -22.72 -36.42 -3.61
C GLU A 226 -22.75 -36.47 -5.13
N LEU A 227 -22.52 -35.33 -5.80
CA LEU A 227 -22.49 -35.26 -7.26
C LEU A 227 -21.34 -36.10 -7.85
N ALA A 228 -20.17 -36.12 -7.19
CA ALA A 228 -19.05 -36.96 -7.61
C ALA A 228 -19.35 -38.45 -7.43
N THR A 229 -20.09 -38.84 -6.38
CA THR A 229 -20.48 -40.23 -6.11
C THR A 229 -21.47 -40.73 -7.16
N GLU A 230 -22.51 -39.94 -7.47
CA GLU A 230 -23.47 -40.25 -8.54
C GLU A 230 -22.80 -40.43 -9.91
N CYS A 231 -21.68 -39.76 -10.13
CA CYS A 231 -20.91 -39.95 -11.35
C CYS A 231 -19.95 -41.14 -11.29
N GLY A 232 -19.40 -41.47 -10.11
CA GLY A 232 -18.49 -42.60 -9.90
C GLY A 232 -19.20 -43.96 -9.91
N ASP A 233 -20.45 -44.02 -9.44
CA ASP A 233 -21.27 -45.24 -9.46
C ASP A 233 -21.77 -45.60 -10.89
N ALA A 234 -21.65 -44.67 -11.85
CA ALA A 234 -21.88 -44.96 -13.27
C ALA A 234 -20.76 -45.83 -13.90
N ASP A 235 -19.63 -46.00 -13.20
CA ASP A 235 -18.49 -46.84 -13.58
C ASP A 235 -18.41 -48.17 -12.79
N GLU A 236 -19.36 -48.47 -11.89
CA GLU A 236 -19.42 -49.80 -11.27
C GLU A 236 -19.83 -50.86 -12.31
N PRO A 237 -19.04 -51.93 -12.48
CA PRO A 237 -19.33 -52.97 -13.46
C PRO A 237 -20.57 -53.73 -12.99
N VAL A 238 -21.67 -53.59 -13.75
CA VAL A 238 -22.80 -54.51 -13.66
C VAL A 238 -22.25 -55.93 -13.77
N ASP A 239 -22.31 -56.66 -12.66
CA ASP A 239 -21.99 -58.08 -12.58
C ASP A 239 -22.85 -58.83 -13.61
N GLY A 240 -22.19 -59.28 -14.67
CA GLY A 240 -22.83 -59.77 -15.88
C GLY A 240 -21.80 -60.01 -16.95
N GLY A 241 -20.92 -60.98 -16.70
CA GLY A 241 -19.75 -61.32 -17.52
C GLY A 241 -19.94 -61.15 -19.02
N ARG A 242 -19.30 -60.11 -19.57
CA ARG A 242 -18.69 -60.11 -20.89
C ARG A 242 -17.45 -59.23 -20.80
N GLU A 243 -16.28 -59.84 -20.96
CA GLU A 243 -15.03 -59.16 -21.25
C GLU A 243 -15.23 -58.12 -22.36
N ARG A 244 -15.37 -56.86 -21.98
CA ARG A 244 -15.10 -55.77 -22.92
C ARG A 244 -13.60 -55.57 -22.90
N SER A 245 -12.97 -56.27 -23.83
CA SER A 245 -11.59 -56.07 -24.24
C SER A 245 -11.24 -54.59 -24.20
N ARG A 246 -10.08 -54.31 -23.59
CA ARG A 246 -9.29 -53.10 -23.85
C ARG A 246 -9.03 -53.05 -25.35
N VAL A 247 -9.95 -52.42 -26.08
CA VAL A 247 -9.72 -51.99 -27.45
C VAL A 247 -9.09 -50.62 -27.30
N ALA A 248 -7.76 -50.65 -27.15
CA ALA A 248 -6.92 -49.56 -27.62
C ALA A 248 -7.09 -49.51 -29.14
N ASP A 249 -8.03 -48.69 -29.59
CA ASP A 249 -8.23 -48.37 -31.00
C ASP A 249 -8.17 -46.85 -31.14
N ASP A 250 -7.04 -46.43 -31.67
CA ASP A 250 -6.90 -45.37 -32.66
C ASP A 250 -8.12 -44.43 -32.77
N ARG A 251 -8.17 -43.41 -31.90
CA ARG A 251 -9.10 -42.28 -32.06
C ARG A 251 -8.32 -41.03 -32.49
N PRO A 252 -8.48 -40.57 -33.74
CA PRO A 252 -7.99 -39.27 -34.16
C PRO A 252 -8.86 -38.16 -33.54
N ASP A 253 -8.22 -37.05 -33.18
CA ASP A 253 -8.75 -35.72 -32.79
C ASP A 253 -10.25 -35.57 -32.46
N GLY A 254 -10.54 -35.07 -31.25
CA GLY A 254 -11.79 -34.33 -30.97
C GLY A 254 -12.95 -35.13 -30.36
N THR A 255 -12.71 -36.13 -29.52
CA THR A 255 -13.80 -36.82 -28.81
C THR A 255 -14.49 -35.86 -27.82
N PRO A 256 -15.82 -35.65 -27.89
CA PRO A 256 -16.51 -34.85 -26.88
C PRO A 256 -16.33 -35.54 -25.51
N ILE A 257 -15.74 -34.81 -24.56
CA ILE A 257 -15.70 -35.18 -23.14
C ILE A 257 -17.12 -35.64 -22.77
N SER A 258 -17.26 -36.86 -22.24
CA SER A 258 -18.59 -37.36 -21.86
C SER A 258 -19.23 -36.40 -20.84
N ALA A 259 -20.56 -36.28 -20.86
CA ALA A 259 -21.30 -35.47 -19.89
C ALA A 259 -20.81 -35.75 -18.45
N LEU A 260 -20.66 -37.05 -18.16
CA LEU A 260 -20.16 -37.58 -16.91
C LEU A 260 -18.76 -37.07 -16.54
N GLU A 261 -17.80 -37.07 -17.47
CA GLU A 261 -16.44 -36.60 -17.20
C GLU A 261 -16.39 -35.08 -16.95
N SER A 262 -17.19 -34.30 -17.68
CA SER A 262 -17.29 -32.85 -17.46
C SER A 262 -17.83 -32.52 -16.07
N ILE A 263 -18.85 -33.27 -15.63
CA ILE A 263 -19.50 -33.09 -14.33
C ILE A 263 -18.62 -33.60 -13.19
N CYS A 264 -17.98 -34.77 -13.35
CA CYS A 264 -16.97 -35.28 -12.40
C CYS A 264 -15.87 -34.26 -12.16
N ARG A 265 -15.34 -33.67 -13.24
CA ARG A 265 -14.26 -32.67 -13.16
C ARG A 265 -14.73 -31.40 -12.44
N PHE A 266 -15.98 -30.97 -12.66
CA PHE A 266 -16.57 -29.84 -11.95
C PHE A 266 -16.78 -30.13 -10.45
N ALA A 267 -17.34 -31.29 -10.12
CA ALA A 267 -17.55 -31.74 -8.75
C ALA A 267 -16.22 -31.87 -7.99
N ALA A 268 -15.22 -32.51 -8.58
CA ALA A 268 -13.89 -32.67 -7.99
C ALA A 268 -13.19 -31.33 -7.71
N ARG A 269 -13.25 -30.38 -8.66
CA ARG A 269 -12.71 -29.02 -8.46
C ARG A 269 -13.45 -28.26 -7.36
N THR A 270 -14.78 -28.35 -7.34
CA THR A 270 -15.61 -27.69 -6.31
C THR A 270 -15.31 -28.24 -4.93
N ARG A 271 -15.14 -29.56 -4.81
CA ARG A 271 -14.76 -30.23 -3.58
C ARG A 271 -13.37 -29.83 -3.09
N GLU A 272 -12.37 -29.79 -3.97
CA GLU A 272 -11.02 -29.35 -3.61
C GLU A 272 -11.03 -27.90 -3.12
N HIS A 273 -11.71 -27.01 -3.86
CA HIS A 273 -11.83 -25.61 -3.49
C HIS A 273 -12.49 -25.41 -2.12
N THR A 274 -13.63 -26.07 -1.88
CA THR A 274 -14.37 -25.96 -0.62
C THR A 274 -13.61 -26.52 0.58
N ARG A 275 -12.82 -27.59 0.38
CA ARG A 275 -11.93 -28.16 1.41
C ARG A 275 -10.82 -27.19 1.77
N ASP A 276 -10.15 -26.60 0.78
CA ASP A 276 -9.09 -25.61 0.99
C ASP A 276 -9.63 -24.35 1.68
N LEU A 277 -10.79 -23.87 1.24
CA LEU A 277 -11.46 -22.72 1.84
C LEU A 277 -11.85 -23.01 3.30
N SER A 278 -12.44 -24.18 3.57
CA SER A 278 -12.83 -24.58 4.92
C SER A 278 -11.63 -24.68 5.86
N ALA A 279 -10.49 -25.22 5.39
CA ALA A 279 -9.26 -25.31 6.16
C ALA A 279 -8.68 -23.92 6.51
N GLN A 280 -8.75 -22.97 5.57
CA GLN A 280 -8.31 -21.59 5.80
C GLN A 280 -9.22 -20.84 6.78
N LEU A 281 -10.53 -21.13 6.77
CA LEU A 281 -11.52 -20.45 7.62
C LEU A 281 -11.62 -21.03 9.05
N THR A 282 -11.32 -22.31 9.26
CA THR A 282 -11.37 -22.96 10.60
C THR A 282 -10.12 -22.74 11.45
N GLY A 283 -9.01 -22.26 10.87
CA GLY A 283 -7.72 -22.05 11.53
C GLY A 283 -7.64 -20.94 12.61
N GLY A 284 -8.75 -20.47 13.17
CA GLY A 284 -8.75 -19.61 14.37
C GLY A 284 -8.74 -18.10 14.13
N THR A 285 -9.36 -17.62 13.05
CA THR A 285 -9.29 -16.18 12.74
C THR A 285 -10.62 -15.46 12.96
N GLU A 286 -10.74 -14.76 14.10
CA GLU A 286 -11.90 -13.92 14.44
C GLU A 286 -12.03 -12.66 13.56
N SER A 287 -11.08 -12.40 12.66
CA SER A 287 -11.04 -11.18 11.87
C SER A 287 -11.77 -11.35 10.52
N VAL A 288 -12.66 -10.41 10.20
CA VAL A 288 -13.35 -10.34 8.88
C VAL A 288 -12.37 -10.31 7.71
N PHE A 289 -11.15 -9.82 7.93
CA PHE A 289 -10.10 -9.80 6.91
C PHE A 289 -9.65 -11.21 6.51
N ALA A 290 -9.62 -12.15 7.46
CA ALA A 290 -9.26 -13.54 7.20
C ALA A 290 -10.34 -14.33 6.46
N VAL A 291 -11.52 -13.74 6.30
CA VAL A 291 -12.66 -14.33 5.59
C VAL A 291 -12.70 -13.82 4.15
N VAL A 292 -12.41 -12.53 3.99
CA VAL A 292 -12.42 -11.85 2.70
C VAL A 292 -11.20 -12.23 1.86
N LEU A 293 -10.01 -12.34 2.45
CA LEU A 293 -8.80 -12.65 1.68
C LEU A 293 -8.83 -14.02 0.97
N PRO A 294 -9.22 -15.14 1.63
CA PRO A 294 -9.34 -16.44 0.97
C PRO A 294 -10.42 -16.50 -0.12
N THR A 295 -11.43 -15.63 -0.04
CA THR A 295 -12.61 -15.67 -0.92
C THR A 295 -12.52 -14.70 -2.09
N ILE A 296 -11.61 -13.72 -2.04
CA ILE A 296 -11.46 -12.71 -3.10
C ILE A 296 -11.01 -13.33 -4.43
N ASP A 297 -10.19 -14.37 -4.42
CA ASP A 297 -9.56 -14.91 -5.64
C ASP A 297 -10.40 -15.97 -6.37
N HIS A 298 -11.65 -16.23 -5.94
CA HIS A 298 -12.50 -17.24 -6.56
C HIS A 298 -13.68 -16.64 -7.33
N ASP A 299 -13.88 -17.10 -8.56
CA ASP A 299 -14.99 -16.71 -9.43
C ASP A 299 -16.25 -17.55 -9.15
N TYR A 300 -16.94 -17.24 -8.06
CA TYR A 300 -18.21 -17.87 -7.67
C TYR A 300 -19.29 -17.71 -8.77
N ALA A 301 -19.28 -16.58 -9.50
CA ALA A 301 -20.24 -16.33 -10.58
C ALA A 301 -19.96 -17.21 -11.80
N GLY A 302 -18.69 -17.40 -12.16
CA GLY A 302 -18.23 -18.34 -13.18
C GLY A 302 -18.60 -19.78 -12.84
N ALA A 303 -18.39 -20.20 -11.58
CA ALA A 303 -18.76 -21.53 -11.11
C ALA A 303 -20.28 -21.78 -11.15
N ALA A 304 -21.10 -20.80 -10.74
CA ALA A 304 -22.56 -20.87 -10.88
C ALA A 304 -22.99 -20.98 -12.36
N ASN A 305 -22.37 -20.19 -13.25
CA ASN A 305 -22.63 -20.26 -14.69
C ASN A 305 -22.11 -21.55 -15.33
N GLU A 306 -21.05 -22.15 -14.80
CA GLU A 306 -20.57 -23.46 -15.24
C GLU A 306 -21.57 -24.56 -14.87
N ALA A 307 -22.06 -24.60 -13.62
CA ALA A 307 -23.13 -25.52 -13.20
C ALA A 307 -24.36 -25.41 -14.11
N ARG A 308 -24.83 -24.18 -14.36
CA ARG A 308 -25.97 -23.91 -15.26
C ARG A 308 -25.70 -24.31 -16.71
N ARG A 309 -24.45 -24.19 -17.18
CA ARG A 309 -24.06 -24.62 -18.53
C ARG A 309 -24.04 -26.14 -18.65
N LEU A 310 -23.57 -26.85 -17.62
CA LEU A 310 -23.56 -28.30 -17.58
C LEU A 310 -24.99 -28.85 -17.54
N GLU A 311 -25.84 -28.31 -16.67
CA GLU A 311 -27.27 -28.65 -16.59
C GLU A 311 -27.95 -28.50 -17.95
N ARG A 312 -27.87 -27.31 -18.58
CA ARG A 312 -28.53 -27.09 -19.88
C ARG A 312 -27.95 -27.89 -21.05
N ARG A 313 -26.65 -28.22 -21.01
CA ARG A 313 -25.99 -28.94 -22.11
C ARG A 313 -26.33 -30.43 -22.08
N PHE A 314 -26.46 -30.99 -20.89
CA PHE A 314 -26.58 -32.44 -20.67
C PHE A 314 -27.92 -32.82 -20.05
N ASP A 315 -28.95 -31.96 -20.14
CA ASP A 315 -30.27 -32.15 -19.53
C ASP A 315 -30.89 -33.53 -19.84
N GLU A 316 -30.72 -34.03 -21.07
CA GLU A 316 -31.24 -35.33 -21.51
C GLU A 316 -30.38 -36.53 -21.05
N GLU A 317 -29.12 -36.30 -20.68
CA GLU A 317 -28.15 -37.32 -20.28
C GLU A 317 -28.02 -37.44 -18.76
N LEU A 318 -28.58 -36.48 -18.01
CA LEU A 318 -28.46 -36.38 -16.56
C LEU A 318 -29.56 -37.17 -15.84
N SER A 319 -29.18 -37.81 -14.73
CA SER A 319 -30.17 -38.33 -13.78
C SER A 319 -30.91 -37.19 -13.09
N GLU A 320 -32.16 -37.40 -12.70
CA GLU A 320 -32.94 -36.40 -11.93
C GLU A 320 -32.18 -35.94 -10.67
N ARG A 321 -31.42 -36.85 -10.05
CA ARG A 321 -30.60 -36.56 -8.87
C ARG A 321 -29.42 -35.64 -9.21
N ALA A 322 -28.70 -35.92 -10.29
CA ALA A 322 -27.58 -35.08 -10.74
C ALA A 322 -28.03 -33.68 -11.15
N THR A 323 -29.18 -33.56 -11.82
CA THR A 323 -29.80 -32.27 -12.16
C THR A 323 -30.16 -31.48 -10.89
N SER A 324 -30.79 -32.13 -9.89
CA SER A 324 -31.08 -31.50 -8.59
C SER A 324 -29.80 -31.00 -7.91
N LEU A 325 -28.76 -31.83 -7.84
CA LEU A 325 -27.48 -31.47 -7.20
C LEU A 325 -26.78 -30.32 -7.91
N LEU A 326 -26.77 -30.27 -9.24
CA LEU A 326 -26.21 -29.15 -10.01
C LEU A 326 -26.95 -27.84 -9.73
N SER A 327 -28.29 -27.89 -9.68
CA SER A 327 -29.13 -26.73 -9.35
C SER A 327 -28.89 -26.24 -7.92
N GLU A 328 -28.79 -27.16 -6.96
CA GLU A 328 -28.46 -26.83 -5.57
C GLU A 328 -27.05 -26.23 -5.42
N ILE A 329 -26.06 -26.79 -6.11
CA ILE A 329 -24.69 -26.25 -6.15
C ILE A 329 -24.68 -24.84 -6.77
N GLN A 330 -25.43 -24.61 -7.86
CA GLN A 330 -25.57 -23.30 -8.48
C GLN A 330 -26.13 -22.28 -7.47
N ASP A 331 -27.22 -22.60 -6.77
CA ASP A 331 -27.84 -21.71 -5.78
C ASP A 331 -26.91 -21.41 -4.60
N LEU A 332 -26.13 -22.41 -4.16
CA LEU A 332 -25.10 -22.24 -3.13
C LEU A 332 -23.96 -21.32 -3.60
N PHE A 333 -23.51 -21.43 -4.86
CA PHE A 333 -22.51 -20.51 -5.43
C PHE A 333 -23.01 -19.06 -5.51
N VAL A 334 -24.27 -18.84 -5.90
CA VAL A 334 -24.91 -17.51 -5.89
C VAL A 334 -24.97 -16.95 -4.47
N THR A 335 -25.36 -17.79 -3.51
CA THR A 335 -25.41 -17.43 -2.09
C THR A 335 -24.02 -17.12 -1.53
N ALA A 336 -23.00 -17.86 -1.95
CA ALA A 336 -21.61 -17.62 -1.57
C ALA A 336 -21.08 -16.31 -2.12
N ASP A 337 -21.38 -15.98 -3.38
CA ASP A 337 -20.98 -14.69 -3.96
C ASP A 337 -21.66 -13.52 -3.23
N ALA A 338 -22.98 -13.61 -2.98
CA ALA A 338 -23.71 -12.59 -2.21
C ALA A 338 -23.11 -12.41 -0.80
N THR A 339 -22.78 -13.51 -0.12
CA THR A 339 -22.14 -13.49 1.20
C THR A 339 -20.77 -12.83 1.15
N ARG A 340 -19.94 -13.19 0.16
CA ARG A 340 -18.61 -12.61 -0.07
C ARG A 340 -18.70 -11.10 -0.31
N GLN A 341 -19.61 -10.64 -1.16
CA GLN A 341 -19.82 -9.22 -1.45
C GLN A 341 -20.28 -8.46 -0.20
N TYR A 342 -21.18 -9.04 0.59
CA TYR A 342 -21.64 -8.45 1.85
C TYR A 342 -20.49 -8.29 2.86
N PHE A 343 -19.69 -9.34 3.08
CA PHE A 343 -18.55 -9.27 4.00
C PHE A 343 -17.42 -8.38 3.49
N THR A 344 -17.18 -8.34 2.18
CA THR A 344 -16.25 -7.39 1.55
C THR A 344 -16.68 -5.96 1.83
N THR A 345 -17.98 -5.67 1.70
CA THR A 345 -18.54 -4.35 2.01
C THR A 345 -18.31 -3.97 3.46
N ILE A 346 -18.59 -4.86 4.41
CA ILE A 346 -18.31 -4.63 5.84
C ILE A 346 -16.82 -4.40 6.10
N TYR A 347 -15.96 -5.18 5.45
CA TYR A 347 -14.52 -5.03 5.57
C TYR A 347 -14.05 -3.65 5.09
N LEU A 348 -14.48 -3.21 3.90
CA LEU A 348 -14.15 -1.89 3.35
C LEU A 348 -14.62 -0.77 4.26
N GLN A 349 -15.84 -0.85 4.80
CA GLN A 349 -16.36 0.13 5.76
C GLN A 349 -15.50 0.21 7.03
N ARG A 350 -15.06 -0.93 7.56
CA ARG A 350 -14.19 -0.96 8.76
C ARG A 350 -12.82 -0.37 8.47
N GLU A 351 -12.22 -0.64 7.31
CA GLU A 351 -10.93 -0.08 6.93
C GLU A 351 -11.02 1.44 6.71
N LEU A 352 -12.08 1.94 6.08
CA LEU A 352 -12.36 3.37 5.93
C LEU A 352 -12.51 4.10 7.28
N SER A 353 -13.24 3.51 8.22
CA SER A 353 -13.36 4.04 9.59
C SER A 353 -12.00 4.08 10.31
N ARG A 354 -11.22 2.99 10.21
CA ARG A 354 -9.87 2.92 10.80
C ARG A 354 -8.91 3.94 10.19
N LEU A 355 -8.98 4.13 8.87
CA LEU A 355 -8.20 5.12 8.13
C LEU A 355 -8.43 6.52 8.70
N SER A 356 -9.67 6.96 8.81
CA SER A 356 -9.99 8.29 9.33
C SER A 356 -9.51 8.49 10.76
N ARG A 357 -9.68 7.48 11.63
CA ARG A 357 -9.18 7.53 13.01
C ARG A 357 -7.65 7.64 13.06
N LEU A 358 -6.94 6.84 12.29
CA LEU A 358 -5.48 6.86 12.25
C LEU A 358 -4.92 8.14 11.64
N ILE A 359 -5.55 8.69 10.59
CA ILE A 359 -5.16 9.98 10.01
C ILE A 359 -5.39 11.11 11.03
N THR A 360 -6.47 11.05 11.79
CA THR A 360 -6.73 12.05 12.84
C THR A 360 -5.67 11.96 13.94
N TYR A 361 -5.36 10.76 14.43
CA TYR A 361 -4.37 10.58 15.50
C TYR A 361 -2.95 10.93 15.06
N SER A 362 -2.53 10.41 13.90
CA SER A 362 -1.21 10.72 13.32
C SER A 362 -1.09 12.19 12.93
N GLY A 363 -2.14 12.77 12.37
CA GLY A 363 -2.20 14.17 11.96
C GLY A 363 -2.10 15.13 13.13
N THR A 364 -2.84 14.88 14.22
CA THR A 364 -2.71 15.64 15.46
C THR A 364 -1.32 15.50 16.04
N GLY A 365 -0.76 14.28 16.11
CA GLY A 365 0.60 14.06 16.59
C GLY A 365 1.66 14.79 15.74
N ALA A 366 1.49 14.78 14.42
CA ALA A 366 2.32 15.50 13.48
C ALA A 366 2.29 17.02 13.68
N ILE A 367 1.11 17.60 13.83
CA ILE A 367 0.96 19.05 14.08
C ILE A 367 1.59 19.42 15.42
N LEU A 368 1.31 18.67 16.49
CA LEU A 368 1.87 18.94 17.82
C LEU A 368 3.40 18.86 17.83
N LEU A 369 3.97 17.82 17.21
CA LEU A 369 5.43 17.66 17.16
C LEU A 369 6.09 18.72 16.27
N SER A 370 5.47 19.08 15.15
CA SER A 370 5.94 20.16 14.28
C SER A 370 5.92 21.51 15.00
N SER A 371 4.84 21.80 15.74
CA SER A 371 4.73 23.01 16.57
C SER A 371 5.77 23.04 17.69
N LEU A 372 6.05 21.90 18.32
CA LEU A 372 7.11 21.79 19.32
C LEU A 372 8.49 22.11 18.72
N VAL A 373 8.79 21.60 17.52
CA VAL A 373 10.05 21.94 16.83
C VAL A 373 10.11 23.43 16.51
N ILE A 374 9.04 24.03 15.99
CA ILE A 374 9.00 25.48 15.74
C ILE A 374 9.27 26.26 17.03
N MET A 375 8.64 25.88 18.15
CA MET A 375 8.82 26.53 19.45
C MET A 375 10.26 26.43 19.96
N ILE A 376 10.91 25.27 19.79
CA ILE A 376 12.32 25.06 20.15
C ILE A 376 13.25 25.99 19.36
N TYR A 377 12.95 26.21 18.08
CA TYR A 377 13.74 27.06 17.17
C TYR A 377 13.28 28.53 17.12
N ALA A 378 12.25 28.91 17.88
CA ALA A 378 11.62 30.22 17.79
C ALA A 378 12.56 31.38 18.17
N SER A 379 13.50 31.14 19.09
CA SER A 379 14.50 32.12 19.55
C SER A 379 15.84 32.03 18.80
N GLY A 380 15.91 31.25 17.72
CA GLY A 380 17.15 30.99 16.98
C GLY A 380 17.66 29.57 17.19
N TYR A 381 18.97 29.37 17.07
CA TYR A 381 19.56 28.03 17.21
C TYR A 381 19.53 27.62 18.69
N PRO A 382 18.94 26.46 19.05
CA PRO A 382 18.78 26.08 20.44
C PRO A 382 20.15 25.84 21.11
N PRO A 383 20.38 26.35 22.34
CA PRO A 383 21.61 26.09 23.08
C PRO A 383 21.59 24.67 23.63
N VAL A 384 21.95 23.69 22.79
CA VAL A 384 22.06 22.27 23.18
C VAL A 384 23.52 21.86 23.35
N ALA A 385 23.78 20.96 24.30
CA ALA A 385 25.11 20.41 24.54
C ALA A 385 25.61 19.51 23.38
N PHE A 386 24.70 18.88 22.64
CA PHE A 386 25.01 17.99 21.52
C PHE A 386 24.10 18.25 20.33
N GLU A 387 24.68 18.67 19.21
CA GLU A 387 23.98 18.92 17.94
C GLU A 387 23.26 17.67 17.40
N GLY A 388 23.82 16.48 17.64
CA GLY A 388 23.23 15.21 17.17
C GLY A 388 21.80 14.99 17.67
N TRP A 389 21.44 15.48 18.86
CA TRP A 389 20.09 15.36 19.39
C TRP A 389 19.08 16.21 18.61
N LEU A 390 19.47 17.42 18.20
CA LEU A 390 18.63 18.29 17.36
C LEU A 390 18.41 17.67 15.98
N LEU A 391 19.46 17.10 15.39
CA LEU A 391 19.34 16.42 14.11
C LEU A 391 18.36 15.24 14.18
N VAL A 392 18.49 14.39 15.21
CA VAL A 392 17.58 13.26 15.41
C VAL A 392 16.15 13.75 15.66
N LEU A 393 15.98 14.79 16.47
CA LEU A 393 14.67 15.40 16.75
C LEU A 393 14.01 15.93 15.48
N VAL A 394 14.73 16.71 14.66
CA VAL A 394 14.20 17.28 13.41
C VAL A 394 13.89 16.18 12.41
N SER A 395 14.75 15.16 12.30
CA SER A 395 14.52 14.00 11.42
C SER A 395 13.28 13.21 11.85
N LEU A 396 13.12 13.00 13.16
CA LEU A 396 11.96 12.31 13.73
C LEU A 396 10.69 13.13 13.52
N ALA A 397 10.73 14.44 13.78
CA ALA A 397 9.60 15.32 13.58
C ALA A 397 9.16 15.35 12.12
N LEU A 398 10.12 15.38 11.18
CA LEU A 398 9.83 15.29 9.75
C LEU A 398 9.16 13.96 9.42
N ALA A 399 9.72 12.85 9.89
CA ALA A 399 9.14 11.52 9.67
C ALA A 399 7.71 11.38 10.22
N VAL A 400 7.46 11.89 11.43
CA VAL A 400 6.12 11.92 12.03
C VAL A 400 5.20 12.85 11.24
N ALA A 401 5.69 13.97 10.71
CA ALA A 401 4.89 14.86 9.88
C ALA A 401 4.38 14.20 8.59
N PHE A 402 5.14 13.25 8.05
CA PHE A 402 4.73 12.42 6.90
C PHE A 402 3.86 11.20 7.27
N SER A 403 3.70 10.88 8.56
CA SER A 403 2.94 9.70 8.98
C SER A 403 1.46 9.67 8.55
N PRO A 404 0.70 10.79 8.49
CA PRO A 404 -0.69 10.75 8.02
C PRO A 404 -0.78 10.39 6.53
N LEU A 405 0.19 10.84 5.74
CA LEU A 405 0.31 10.49 4.33
C LEU A 405 0.65 9.01 4.16
N ALA A 406 1.57 8.49 4.99
CA ALA A 406 1.92 7.07 5.01
C ALA A 406 0.71 6.18 5.31
N VAL A 407 -0.09 6.58 6.30
CA VAL A 407 -1.36 5.91 6.64
C VAL A 407 -2.32 5.96 5.45
N LEU A 408 -2.52 7.13 4.83
CA LEU A 408 -3.38 7.24 3.65
C LEU A 408 -2.93 6.30 2.54
N PHE A 409 -1.65 6.32 2.20
CA PHE A 409 -1.10 5.49 1.13
C PHE A 409 -1.33 4.00 1.39
N ALA A 410 -0.96 3.50 2.58
CA ALA A 410 -1.10 2.08 2.92
C ALA A 410 -2.55 1.59 2.84
N TYR A 411 -3.51 2.42 3.25
CA TYR A 411 -4.93 2.07 3.22
C TYR A 411 -5.53 2.17 1.82
N VAL A 412 -5.23 3.24 1.08
CA VAL A 412 -5.76 3.43 -0.29
C VAL A 412 -5.30 2.31 -1.20
N VAL A 413 -4.00 1.96 -1.18
CA VAL A 413 -3.44 0.88 -1.99
C VAL A 413 -4.19 -0.44 -1.75
N ARG A 414 -4.45 -0.78 -0.49
CA ARG A 414 -5.16 -2.01 -0.12
C ARG A 414 -6.64 -1.97 -0.48
N ILE A 415 -7.32 -0.86 -0.23
CA ILE A 415 -8.73 -0.69 -0.62
C ILE A 415 -8.87 -0.80 -2.14
N SER A 416 -7.99 -0.15 -2.90
CA SER A 416 -7.95 -0.26 -4.36
C SER A 416 -7.66 -1.68 -4.82
N ALA A 417 -6.73 -2.38 -4.19
CA ALA A 417 -6.42 -3.77 -4.52
C ALA A 417 -7.61 -4.71 -4.27
N VAL A 418 -8.32 -4.53 -3.14
CA VAL A 418 -9.54 -5.29 -2.85
C VAL A 418 -10.63 -4.94 -3.86
N LEU A 419 -10.90 -3.66 -4.09
CA LEU A 419 -11.91 -3.21 -5.05
C LEU A 419 -11.64 -3.74 -6.46
N MET A 420 -10.39 -3.71 -6.94
CA MET A 420 -10.01 -4.24 -8.25
C MET A 420 -10.23 -5.75 -8.38
N ARG A 421 -10.13 -6.51 -7.28
CA ARG A 421 -10.40 -7.96 -7.28
C ARG A 421 -11.86 -8.31 -6.97
N THR A 422 -12.69 -7.33 -6.62
CA THR A 422 -14.12 -7.54 -6.35
C THR A 422 -15.02 -6.74 -7.28
N SER A 423 -14.47 -6.10 -8.31
CA SER A 423 -15.18 -5.20 -9.22
C SER A 423 -16.00 -5.90 -10.33
N ALA A 424 -16.36 -7.17 -10.13
CA ALA A 424 -17.36 -7.87 -10.94
C ALA A 424 -18.70 -7.93 -10.17
N PRO A 425 -19.61 -6.95 -10.34
CA PRO A 425 -20.96 -7.06 -9.80
C PRO A 425 -21.78 -8.02 -10.67
N GLY A 426 -22.07 -9.22 -10.14
CA GLY A 426 -22.90 -10.21 -10.82
C GLY A 426 -22.23 -10.82 -12.06
N ALA A 427 -22.99 -11.61 -12.83
CA ALA A 427 -22.58 -12.55 -13.89
C ALA A 427 -21.69 -12.03 -15.06
N PHE A 428 -21.05 -10.87 -14.92
CA PHE A 428 -20.11 -10.27 -15.86
C PHE A 428 -18.72 -10.20 -15.24
N THR A 429 -17.87 -11.18 -15.58
CA THR A 429 -16.43 -11.17 -15.25
C THR A 429 -15.68 -10.21 -16.19
N PRO A 430 -14.95 -9.21 -15.69
CA PRO A 430 -14.14 -8.31 -16.51
C PRO A 430 -13.06 -9.09 -17.30
N PRO A 431 -12.69 -8.66 -18.53
CA PRO A 431 -11.59 -9.27 -19.28
C PRO A 431 -10.27 -9.06 -18.53
N GLY A 432 -9.77 -10.10 -17.87
CA GLY A 432 -8.57 -10.04 -17.02
C GLY A 432 -8.53 -11.07 -15.89
N GLU A 433 -9.67 -11.65 -15.51
CA GLU A 433 -9.78 -12.80 -14.59
C GLU A 433 -9.59 -14.16 -15.29
N PHE A 434 -8.89 -14.19 -16.43
CA PHE A 434 -8.45 -15.46 -16.99
C PHE A 434 -7.36 -16.02 -16.08
N HIS A 435 -7.75 -16.94 -15.20
CA HIS A 435 -6.78 -17.84 -14.58
C HIS A 435 -5.98 -18.50 -15.71
N GLU A 436 -4.67 -18.30 -15.65
CA GLU A 436 -3.64 -18.83 -16.55
C GLU A 436 -3.54 -20.38 -16.52
N SER A 437 -4.55 -21.07 -15.99
CA SER A 437 -4.73 -22.52 -16.14
C SER A 437 -5.66 -22.89 -17.30
N HIS A 438 -6.38 -21.92 -17.90
CA HIS A 438 -7.43 -22.24 -18.87
C HIS A 438 -6.97 -22.44 -20.32
N ASP A 439 -5.78 -21.98 -20.73
CA ASP A 439 -5.35 -22.05 -22.14
C ASP A 439 -3.95 -22.65 -22.38
N ALA A 440 -3.12 -22.80 -21.35
CA ALA A 440 -1.74 -23.28 -21.53
C ALA A 440 -1.61 -24.75 -21.93
N GLU A 441 -2.69 -25.53 -21.76
CA GLU A 441 -2.74 -26.94 -22.14
C GLU A 441 -3.48 -27.15 -23.46
N ALA A 442 -4.44 -26.28 -23.80
CA ALA A 442 -5.11 -26.29 -25.11
C ALA A 442 -4.21 -25.76 -26.24
N THR A 443 -3.34 -24.78 -25.97
CA THR A 443 -2.43 -24.22 -26.99
C THR A 443 -1.11 -24.97 -27.16
N ARG A 444 -0.75 -25.87 -26.23
CA ARG A 444 0.44 -26.73 -26.39
C ARG A 444 0.19 -27.97 -27.26
N GLY A 445 -1.06 -28.33 -27.52
CA GLY A 445 -1.41 -29.46 -28.42
C GLY A 445 -1.52 -29.07 -29.90
N VAL A 446 -1.76 -27.80 -30.22
CA VAL A 446 -2.10 -27.38 -31.60
C VAL A 446 -0.88 -26.81 -32.36
N GLY A 447 0.21 -26.47 -31.67
CA GLY A 447 1.35 -25.74 -32.26
C GLY A 447 2.47 -26.57 -32.88
N SER A 448 2.47 -27.90 -32.78
CA SER A 448 3.63 -28.72 -33.21
C SER A 448 3.38 -29.62 -34.42
N ASP A 449 2.15 -29.71 -34.93
CA ASP A 449 1.81 -30.66 -36.02
C ASP A 449 1.60 -29.97 -37.39
N GLU A 450 1.41 -28.65 -37.40
CA GLU A 450 1.17 -27.88 -38.63
C GLU A 450 2.47 -27.48 -39.34
N THR A 451 3.59 -27.44 -38.62
CA THR A 451 4.91 -27.16 -39.22
C THR A 451 5.54 -28.39 -39.89
N THR A 452 5.18 -29.60 -39.46
CA THR A 452 5.73 -30.85 -40.05
C THR A 452 4.98 -31.25 -41.32
N ARG A 453 3.67 -30.98 -41.44
CA ARG A 453 2.88 -31.27 -42.66
C ARG A 453 3.17 -30.32 -43.83
N ALA A 454 3.70 -29.13 -43.57
CA ALA A 454 4.04 -28.18 -44.62
C ALA A 454 5.36 -28.54 -45.33
N ASP A 455 6.31 -29.18 -44.62
CA ASP A 455 7.62 -29.54 -45.17
C ASP A 455 7.55 -30.82 -46.03
N ASP A 456 6.70 -31.79 -45.65
CA ASP A 456 6.52 -33.05 -46.38
C ASP A 456 5.78 -32.88 -47.73
N ARG A 457 4.93 -31.85 -47.83
CA ARG A 457 4.22 -31.50 -49.08
C ARG A 457 5.09 -30.73 -50.07
N ALA A 458 6.15 -30.07 -49.60
CA ALA A 458 7.10 -29.36 -50.45
C ALA A 458 8.13 -30.33 -51.06
N GLN A 459 8.53 -31.39 -50.34
CA GLN A 459 9.48 -32.39 -50.86
C GLN A 459 8.85 -33.39 -51.86
N SER A 460 7.52 -33.57 -51.84
CA SER A 460 6.83 -34.52 -52.73
C SER A 460 6.56 -34.00 -54.15
N VAL A 461 6.96 -32.76 -54.49
CA VAL A 461 6.76 -32.16 -55.82
C VAL A 461 8.07 -32.03 -56.61
N GLU A 462 9.23 -32.30 -55.99
CA GLU A 462 10.54 -32.14 -56.64
C GLU A 462 11.16 -33.46 -57.14
N ASP A 463 10.54 -34.62 -56.88
CA ASP A 463 10.98 -35.93 -57.36
C ASP A 463 9.83 -36.70 -58.05
N ALA A 464 9.52 -36.32 -59.29
CA ALA A 464 8.83 -37.21 -60.23
C ALA A 464 9.41 -36.98 -61.65
N PRO A 465 9.85 -38.03 -62.36
CA PRO A 465 10.59 -37.92 -63.62
C PRO A 465 9.76 -37.47 -64.83
#